data_AF-A0A0Q9UAL7-F1
#
_entry.id   AF-A0A0Q9UAL7-F1
#
_cell.length_a   1.000
_cell.length_b   1.000
_cell.length_c   1.000
_cell.angle_alpha   90.00
_cell.angle_beta   90.00
_cell.angle_gamma   90.00
#
_symmetry.space_group_name_H-M   'P 1'
#
loop_
_entity.id
_entity.type
_entity.pdbx_description
1 polymer ?
#
loop_
_entity_poly.entity_id
_entity_poly.type
_entity_poly.pdbx_seq_one_letter_code
_entity_poly.pdbx_strand_id
1 'polypeptide(L)'
;MTQPSPTTRPERPRIPNFKRFLITGAVLGFIVGAAISIVGDEVQGYTTTTGALYIGALGAFIGTGLAGVLGILLDRSGRDQS
;
A
#
# COMPACT_ATOMS: atom_id res chain seq x y z
N MET A 1 12.82 -22.79 48.52
CA MET A 1 12.20 -22.98 47.19
C MET A 1 12.16 -21.63 46.49
N THR A 2 13.09 -21.36 45.59
CA THR A 2 13.12 -20.12 44.80
C THR A 2 12.29 -20.34 43.54
N GLN A 3 11.17 -19.61 43.41
CA GLN A 3 10.37 -19.65 42.18
C GLN A 3 11.16 -19.00 41.02
N PRO A 4 11.14 -19.58 39.82
CA PRO A 4 11.69 -18.94 38.63
C PRO A 4 10.83 -17.74 38.23
N SER A 5 11.47 -16.58 38.04
CA SER A 5 10.82 -15.35 37.61
C SER A 5 10.14 -15.51 36.24
N PRO A 6 8.95 -14.93 36.01
CA PRO A 6 8.28 -14.99 34.72
C PRO A 6 9.14 -14.26 33.69
N THR A 7 9.67 -15.01 32.72
CA THR A 7 10.34 -14.45 31.55
C THR A 7 9.29 -13.80 30.66
N THR A 8 9.05 -12.51 30.84
CA THR A 8 8.33 -11.68 29.87
C THR A 8 9.11 -11.71 28.56
N ARG A 9 8.71 -12.61 27.66
CA ARG A 9 9.24 -12.66 26.29
C ARG A 9 9.03 -11.28 25.68
N PRO A 10 10.07 -10.60 25.17
CA PRO A 10 9.88 -9.32 24.50
C PRO A 10 8.88 -9.54 23.35
N GLU A 11 7.73 -8.86 23.45
CA GLU A 11 6.73 -8.77 22.39
C GLU A 11 7.47 -8.20 21.18
N ARG A 12 7.80 -9.05 20.18
CA ARG A 12 8.49 -8.57 18.98
C ARG A 12 7.65 -7.44 18.39
N PRO A 13 8.27 -6.29 18.05
CA PRO A 13 7.56 -5.23 17.33
C PRO A 13 6.84 -5.86 16.13
N ARG A 14 5.52 -5.78 16.12
CA ARG A 14 4.70 -6.26 15.01
C ARG A 14 4.89 -5.30 13.86
N ILE A 15 6.01 -5.39 13.15
CA ILE A 15 6.22 -4.61 11.94
C ILE A 15 5.24 -5.15 10.90
N PRO A 16 4.22 -4.38 10.47
CA PRO A 16 3.29 -4.82 9.45
C PRO A 16 4.07 -5.17 8.18
N ASN A 17 3.60 -6.17 7.44
CA ASN A 17 4.30 -6.60 6.23
C ASN A 17 4.26 -5.47 5.17
N PHE A 18 5.36 -4.74 5.02
CA PHE A 18 5.51 -3.63 4.07
C PHE A 18 5.12 -4.03 2.64
N LYS A 19 5.39 -5.28 2.24
CA LYS A 19 4.95 -5.81 0.93
C LYS A 19 3.42 -5.80 0.79
N ARG A 20 2.68 -6.18 1.84
CA ARG A 20 1.21 -6.12 1.83
C ARG A 20 0.71 -4.68 1.75
N PHE A 21 1.40 -3.76 2.41
CA PHE A 21 1.07 -2.33 2.35
C PHE A 21 1.25 -1.77 0.93
N LEU A 22 2.37 -2.08 0.27
CA LEU A 22 2.61 -1.72 -1.13
C LEU A 22 1.55 -2.30 -2.07
N ILE A 23 1.22 -3.59 -1.92
CA ILE A 23 0.19 -4.24 -2.73
C ILE A 23 -1.17 -3.55 -2.53
N THR A 24 -1.49 -3.17 -1.30
CA THR A 24 -2.75 -2.47 -1.00
C THR A 24 -2.80 -1.12 -1.69
N GLY A 25 -1.71 -0.34 -1.65
CA GLY A 25 -1.58 0.92 -2.38
C GLY A 25 -1.69 0.75 -3.89
N ALA A 26 -1.06 -0.29 -4.44
CA ALA A 26 -1.14 -0.63 -5.86
C ALA A 26 -2.58 -0.92 -6.30
N VAL A 27 -3.29 -1.76 -5.54
CA VAL A 27 -4.67 -2.16 -5.84
C VAL A 27 -5.62 -0.98 -5.72
N LEU A 28 -5.50 -0.17 -4.66
CA LEU A 28 -6.32 1.03 -4.50
C LEU A 28 -6.07 2.04 -5.62
N GLY A 29 -4.80 2.29 -5.96
CA GLY A 29 -4.42 3.16 -7.05
C GLY A 29 -4.98 2.66 -8.39
N PHE A 30 -4.92 1.35 -8.64
CA PHE A 30 -5.49 0.75 -9.84
C PHE A 30 -7.00 0.96 -9.93
N ILE A 31 -7.73 0.68 -8.85
CA ILE A 31 -9.19 0.83 -8.79
C ILE A 31 -9.59 2.28 -9.06
N VAL A 32 -8.91 3.24 -8.43
CA VAL A 32 -9.18 4.67 -8.64
C VAL A 32 -8.86 5.09 -10.08
N GLY A 33 -7.72 4.65 -10.63
CA GLY A 33 -7.36 4.95 -12.02
C GLY A 33 -8.35 4.36 -13.03
N ALA A 34 -8.75 3.11 -12.84
CA ALA A 34 -9.75 2.47 -13.70
C ALA A 34 -11.10 3.19 -13.61
N ALA A 35 -11.54 3.58 -12.41
CA ALA A 35 -12.77 4.35 -12.23
C ALA A 35 -12.73 5.71 -12.93
N ILE A 36 -11.61 6.44 -12.84
CA ILE A 36 -11.42 7.71 -13.56
C ILE A 36 -11.52 7.49 -15.07
N SER A 37 -10.95 6.41 -15.60
CA SER A 37 -11.03 6.12 -17.03
C SER A 37 -12.44 5.79 -17.52
N ILE A 38 -13.29 5.21 -16.65
CA ILE A 38 -14.67 4.87 -17.01
C ILE A 38 -15.56 6.11 -16.96
N VAL A 39 -15.28 7.04 -16.04
CA VAL A 39 -16.03 8.30 -15.90
C VAL A 39 -15.57 9.37 -16.90
N GLY A 40 -14.32 9.30 -17.36
CA GLY A 40 -13.77 10.22 -18.34
C GLY A 40 -14.32 10.00 -19.75
N ASP A 41 -14.29 11.05 -20.57
CA ASP A 41 -14.73 10.98 -21.96
C ASP A 41 -13.95 9.92 -22.76
N GLU A 42 -14.67 9.19 -23.61
CA GLU A 42 -14.04 8.25 -24.53
C GLU A 42 -13.18 9.01 -25.54
N VAL A 43 -11.88 8.74 -25.51
CA VAL A 43 -10.94 9.24 -26.50
C VAL A 43 -11.14 8.45 -27.80
N GLN A 44 -11.48 9.15 -28.89
CA GLN A 44 -11.71 8.51 -30.18
C GLN A 44 -10.46 7.72 -30.62
N GLY A 45 -10.65 6.44 -30.96
CA GLY A 45 -9.57 5.54 -31.36
C GLY A 45 -9.03 4.64 -30.25
N TYR A 46 -9.55 4.72 -29.03
CA TYR A 46 -9.22 3.81 -27.94
C TYR A 46 -10.44 3.02 -27.46
N THR A 47 -10.26 1.72 -27.24
CA THR A 47 -11.30 0.92 -26.58
C THR A 47 -11.39 1.33 -25.11
N THR A 48 -12.61 1.36 -24.55
CA THR A 48 -12.87 1.66 -23.13
C THR A 48 -12.01 0.81 -22.20
N THR A 49 -11.83 -0.47 -22.54
CA THR A 49 -10.98 -1.42 -21.79
C THR A 49 -9.51 -1.00 -21.79
N THR A 50 -8.99 -0.57 -22.94
CA THR A 50 -7.58 -0.17 -23.06
C THR A 50 -7.31 1.10 -22.27
N GLY A 51 -8.24 2.08 -22.31
CA GLY A 51 -8.16 3.28 -21.46
C GLY A 51 -8.11 2.94 -19.97
N ALA A 52 -9.01 2.06 -19.53
CA ALA A 52 -9.09 1.63 -18.13
C ALA A 52 -7.81 0.94 -17.67
N LEU A 53 -7.19 0.12 -18.52
CA LEU A 53 -5.92 -0.54 -18.19
C LEU A 53 -4.75 0.44 -18.10
N TYR A 54 -4.64 1.42 -19.01
CA TYR A 54 -3.55 2.40 -18.96
C TYR A 54 -3.66 3.32 -17.73
N ILE A 55 -4.83 3.94 -17.53
CA ILE A 55 -5.04 4.85 -16.40
C ILE A 55 -5.03 4.07 -15.08
N GLY A 56 -5.60 2.85 -15.06
CA GLY A 56 -5.50 1.94 -13.93
C GLY A 56 -4.04 1.61 -13.59
N ALA A 57 -3.23 1.21 -14.58
CA ALA A 57 -1.81 0.90 -14.35
C ALA A 57 -1.03 2.12 -13.82
N LEU A 58 -1.29 3.31 -14.36
CA LEU A 58 -0.72 4.56 -13.86
C LEU A 58 -1.15 4.83 -12.41
N GLY A 59 -2.44 4.67 -12.12
CA GLY A 59 -2.97 4.79 -10.77
C GLY A 59 -2.31 3.80 -9.80
N ALA A 60 -2.10 2.55 -10.23
CA ALA A 60 -1.41 1.53 -9.44
C ALA A 60 0.04 1.91 -9.13
N PHE A 61 0.75 2.46 -10.11
CA PHE A 61 2.12 2.94 -9.92
C PHE A 61 2.18 4.07 -8.89
N ILE A 62 1.30 5.06 -9.01
CA ILE A 62 1.21 6.18 -8.06
C ILE A 62 0.82 5.68 -6.67
N GLY A 63 -0.20 4.84 -6.57
CA GLY A 63 -0.68 4.28 -5.30
C GLY A 63 0.38 3.43 -4.60
N THR A 64 1.18 2.68 -5.35
CA THR A 64 2.33 1.94 -4.83
C THR A 64 3.41 2.88 -4.29
N GLY A 65 3.75 3.93 -5.04
CA GLY A 65 4.72 4.94 -4.60
C GLY A 65 4.29 5.62 -3.31
N LEU A 66 3.02 6.03 -3.23
CA LEU A 66 2.45 6.66 -2.04
C LEU A 66 2.47 5.73 -0.83
N ALA A 67 2.07 4.46 -1.00
CA ALA A 67 2.18 3.45 0.04
C ALA A 67 3.64 3.18 0.43
N GLY A 68 4.58 3.23 -0.51
CA GLY A 68 6.00 3.08 -0.19
C GLY A 68 6.49 4.20 0.72
N VAL A 69 6.20 5.45 0.36
CA VAL A 69 6.56 6.63 1.17
C VAL A 69 5.92 6.55 2.56
N LEU A 70 4.61 6.30 2.64
CA LEU A 70 3.89 6.18 3.91
C LEU A 70 4.42 5.03 4.76
N GLY A 71 4.72 3.88 4.16
CA GLY A 71 5.25 2.73 4.89
C GLY A 71 6.65 2.99 5.44
N ILE A 72 7.52 3.72 4.72
CA ILE A 72 8.84 4.14 5.22
C ILE A 72 8.68 5.14 6.38
N LEU A 73 7.74 6.10 6.27
CA LEU A 73 7.47 7.07 7.32
C LEU A 73 6.94 6.41 8.60
N LEU A 74 6.02 5.44 8.48
CA LEU A 74 5.51 4.66 9.60
C LEU A 74 6.61 3.81 10.24
N ASP A 75 7.45 3.17 9.43
CA ASP A 75 8.58 2.36 9.89
C ASP A 75 9.63 3.21 10.63
N ARG A 76 9.79 4.49 10.25
CA ARG A 76 10.63 5.44 10.98
C ARG A 76 10.00 5.86 12.31
N SER A 77 8.72 6.25 12.31
CA SER A 77 8.00 6.68 13.52
C SER A 77 7.90 5.60 14.60
N GLY A 78 7.85 4.32 14.20
CA GLY A 78 7.86 3.19 15.14
C GLY A 78 9.20 2.95 15.83
N ARG A 79 10.33 3.44 15.28
CA ARG A 79 11.67 3.30 15.88
C ARG A 79 12.02 4.43 16.85
N ASP A 80 11.47 5.63 16.65
CA ASP A 80 11.75 6.79 17.50
C ASP A 80 11.04 6.73 18.88
N GLN A 81 10.13 5.77 19.08
CA GLN A 81 9.37 5.58 20.34
C GLN A 81 9.92 4.46 21.24
N SER A 82 11.10 3.90 20.94
CA SER A 82 11.80 2.91 21.78
C SER A 82 13.03 3.50 22.46
#